data_AF-C0ESX5-F1
#
_entry.id   AF-C0ESX5-F1
#
_cell.length_a   1.000
_cell.length_b   1.000
_cell.length_c   1.000
_cell.angle_alpha   90.00
_cell.angle_beta   90.00
_cell.angle_gamma   90.00
#
_symmetry.space_group_name_H-M   'P 1'
#
loop_
_entity.id
_entity.type
_entity.pdbx_description
1 polymer ?
#
loop_
_entity_poly.entity_id
_entity_poly.type
_entity_poly.pdbx_seq_one_letter_code
_entity_poly.pdbx_strand_id
1 'polypeptide(L)' 'MNQTLSHGHAAEILEIRKSELIDLYDKRGYSYFDMTMDDLDDELNTFRELKKKETMV' A
#
# COMPACT_ATOMS: atom_id res chain seq x y z
N MET A 1 17.13 2.59 -14.30
CA MET A 1 16.46 3.17 -13.11
C MET A 1 14.96 3.06 -13.37
N ASN A 2 14.24 2.20 -12.65
CA ASN A 2 12.78 2.14 -12.75
C ASN A 2 12.21 3.16 -11.77
N GLN A 3 11.74 4.29 -12.29
CA GLN A 3 10.97 5.24 -11.49
C GLN A 3 9.54 4.68 -11.36
N THR A 4 9.34 3.77 -10.40
CA THR A 4 8.01 3.29 -10.06
C THR A 4 7.24 4.46 -9.44
N LEU A 5 6.23 4.96 -10.16
CA LEU A 5 5.30 5.95 -9.64
C LEU A 5 4.49 5.30 -8.50
N SER A 6 4.29 6.02 -7.40
CA SER A 6 3.40 5.52 -6.34
C SER A 6 1.96 5.41 -6.88
N HIS A 7 1.19 4.45 -6.39
CA HIS A 7 -0.22 4.29 -6.80
C HIS A 7 -1.05 5.54 -6.49
N GLY A 8 -0.73 6.26 -5.41
CA GLY A 8 -1.36 7.54 -5.10
C GLY A 8 -1.11 8.59 -6.19
N HIS A 9 0.14 8.71 -6.64
CA HIS A 9 0.49 9.64 -7.70
C HIS A 9 -0.08 9.23 -9.07
N ALA A 10 -0.24 7.92 -9.32
CA ALA A 10 -0.96 7.41 -10.49
C ALA A 10 -2.44 7.84 -10.48
N ALA A 11 -3.11 7.79 -9.33
CA ALA A 11 -4.50 8.25 -9.21
C ALA A 11 -4.63 9.76 -9.49
N GLU A 12 -3.67 10.56 -9.01
CA GLU A 12 -3.60 12.00 -9.26
C GLU A 12 -3.42 12.31 -10.76
N ILE A 13 -2.47 11.65 -11.43
CA ILE A 13 -2.21 11.83 -12.86
C ILE A 13 -3.42 11.47 -13.71
N LEU A 14 -4.16 10.42 -13.31
CA LEU A 14 -5.36 9.97 -14.01
C LEU A 14 -6.61 10.80 -13.66
N GLU A 15 -6.50 11.74 -12.72
CA GLU A 15 -7.60 12.55 -12.21
C GLU A 15 -8.80 11.71 -11.71
N ILE A 16 -8.50 10.57 -11.10
CA ILE A 16 -9.50 9.66 -10.52
C ILE A 16 -9.34 9.53 -9.01
N ARG A 17 -10.42 9.13 -8.33
CA ARG A 17 -10.33 8.80 -6.91
C ARG A 17 -9.50 7.52 -6.73
N LYS A 18 -8.81 7.41 -5.60
CA LYS A 18 -8.06 6.19 -5.25
C LYS A 18 -8.93 4.93 -5.29
N SER A 19 -10.19 5.02 -4.88
CA SER A 19 -11.15 3.90 -4.98
C SER A 19 -11.35 3.46 -6.43
N GLU A 20 -11.44 4.41 -7.37
CA GLU A 20 -11.60 4.11 -8.80
C GLU A 20 -10.32 3.49 -9.38
N LEU A 21 -9.14 3.88 -8.89
CA LEU A 21 -7.88 3.23 -9.25
C LEU A 21 -7.82 1.78 -8.74
N ILE A 22 -8.28 1.52 -7.51
CA ILE A 22 -8.36 0.16 -6.95
C ILE A 22 -9.29 -0.71 -7.79
N ASP A 23 -10.50 -0.24 -8.09
CA ASP A 23 -11.47 -0.96 -8.93
C ASP A 23 -10.91 -1.25 -10.33
N LEU A 24 -10.11 -0.33 -10.86
CA LEU A 24 -9.48 -0.44 -12.17
C LEU A 24 -8.36 -1.50 -12.18
N TYR A 25 -7.60 -1.61 -11.10
CA TYR A 25 -6.60 -2.66 -10.94
C TYR A 25 -7.26 -4.03 -10.75
N ASP A 26 -8.29 -4.13 -9.91
CA ASP A 26 -9.05 -5.35 -9.69
C ASP A 26 -9.60 -5.93 -11.00
N LYS A 27 -10.27 -5.08 -11.81
CA LYS A 27 -10.78 -5.47 -13.13
C LYS A 27 -9.72 -5.95 -14.12
N ARG A 28 -8.45 -5.56 -13.93
CA ARG A 28 -7.32 -5.99 -14.77
C ARG A 28 -6.52 -7.14 -14.17
N GLY A 29 -6.87 -7.60 -12.96
CA GLY A 29 -6.11 -8.60 -12.23
C GLY A 29 -4.74 -8.08 -11.75
N TYR A 30 -4.60 -6.77 -11.58
CA TYR A 30 -3.39 -6.16 -11.03
C TYR A 30 -3.54 -6.00 -9.52
N SER A 31 -2.48 -6.34 -8.78
CA SER A 31 -2.45 -6.07 -7.35
C SER A 31 -2.30 -4.57 -7.11
N TYR A 32 -3.07 -4.04 -6.16
CA TYR A 32 -2.92 -2.65 -5.69
C TYR A 32 -1.74 -2.47 -4.73
N PHE A 33 -1.34 -3.55 -4.06
CA PHE A 33 -0.13 -3.59 -3.26
C PHE A 33 0.90 -4.45 -3.98
N ASP A 34 2.12 -3.95 -4.12
CA ASP A 34 3.27 -4.69 -4.63
C ASP A 34 3.97 -5.53 -3.53
N MET A 35 3.38 -5.57 -2.33
CA MET A 35 3.88 -6.30 -1.18
C MET A 35 3.51 -7.78 -1.22
N THR A 36 4.43 -8.63 -0.77
CA THR A 36 4.14 -10.04 -0.49
C THR A 36 3.47 -10.20 0.89
N MET A 37 2.95 -11.40 1.17
CA MET A 37 2.39 -11.71 2.50
C MET A 37 3.46 -11.65 3.59
N ASP A 38 4.70 -12.03 3.26
CA ASP A 38 5.83 -11.97 4.21
C ASP A 38 6.19 -10.51 4.53
N ASP A 39 6.23 -9.63 3.51
CA ASP A 39 6.48 -8.20 3.71
C ASP A 39 5.39 -7.56 4.60
N LEU A 40 4.13 -7.98 4.41
CA LEU A 40 3.01 -7.52 5.21
C LEU A 40 3.13 -7.98 6.68
N ASP A 41 3.53 -9.22 6.92
CA ASP A 41 3.73 -9.76 8.27
C ASP A 41 4.86 -9.03 9.01
N ASP A 42 5.95 -8.66 8.32
CA ASP A 42 7.04 -7.88 8.87
C ASP A 42 6.62 -6.44 9.24
N GLU A 43 5.83 -5.78 8.39
CA GLU A 43 5.24 -4.46 8.71
C GLU A 43 4.30 -4.55 9.92
N LEU A 44 3.44 -5.57 9.98
CA LEU A 44 2.53 -5.78 11.11
C LEU A 44 3.28 -6.02 12.42
N ASN A 45 4.37 -6.78 12.39
CA ASN A 45 5.22 -6.98 13.57
C ASN A 45 5.87 -5.66 14.01
N THR A 46 6.37 -4.86 13.08
CA THR A 46 6.90 -3.52 13.37
C THR A 46 5.86 -2.64 14.05
N PHE A 47 4.62 -2.61 13.52
CA PHE A 47 3.51 -1.87 14.12
C PHE A 47 3.19 -2.34 15.54
N ARG A 48 3.13 -3.67 15.78
CA ARG A 48 2.88 -4.25 17.11
C ARG A 48 3.93 -3.82 18.12
N GLU A 49 5.21 -3.81 17.74
CA GLU A 49 6.29 -3.37 18.63
C GLU A 49 6.21 -1.88 18.95
N LEU A 50 5.85 -1.03 17.96
CA LEU A 50 5.60 0.38 18.21
C LEU A 50 4.43 0.60 19.16
N LYS A 51 3.32 -0.14 19.00
CA LYS A 51 2.16 -0.07 19.90
C LYS A 51 2.48 -0.49 21.32
N LYS A 52 3.29 -1.56 21.50
CA LYS A 52 3.76 -1.97 22.84
C LYS A 52 4.58 -0.86 23.50
N LYS A 53 5.49 -0.23 22.75
CA LYS A 53 6.31 0.89 23.25
C LYS A 53 5.46 2.09 23.65
N GLU A 54 4.44 2.46 22.85
CA GLU A 54 3.50 3.55 23.17
C GLU A 54 2.75 3.30 24.50
N THR A 55 2.35 2.06 24.76
CA THR A 55 1.58 1.69 25.96
C THR A 55 2.43 1.59 27.23
N MET A 56 3.75 1.55 27.09
CA MET A 56 4.71 1.52 28.20
C MET A 56 5.21 2.93 28.60
N VAL A 57 4.71 3.99 27.96
CA VAL A 57 5.03 5.40 28.24
C VAL A 57 3.93 6.05 29.08
#